data_AF-A0AA88L7K3-F1
#
_entry.id   AF-A0AA88L7K3-F1
#
_cell.length_a   1.000
_cell.length_b   1.000
_cell.length_c   1.000
_cell.angle_alpha   90.00
_cell.angle_beta   90.00
_cell.angle_gamma   90.00
#
_symmetry.space_group_name_H-M   'P 1'
#
loop_
_entity.id
_entity.type
_entity.pdbx_description
1 polymer ?
#
loop_
_entity_poly.entity_id
_entity_poly.type
_entity_poly.pdbx_seq_one_letter_code
_entity_poly.pdbx_strand_id
1 'polypeptide(L)'
;MQERADIFKLEPVSVNPSFVKGEEIFYFLDKDSSSVIAGTLKVDIKGFFLYWAADKIGGLAPCSDKILDITIIRDTRTGLNAKTPKDRRLRDRANFGSSHSLEDETVTICYGTDLVKVRFLSFICSSKDVAKIWYDELLKVAYNLRALHGSVETFLKKAYTRLLLKSVESEQVLQVSYLEKLFGSHEEHSSKLKDALNVCRVKVSKQHIQKFTKPQRCIKIKRFTREKFIQVYRQLTQRDPLLDEMLDPFANTLKDSKILNQKEPSTTDDESPTCGLASHKRLFRYLISEKCLPVKLDKLDLCDMTKPLAHYFINSSHNTYLTGDQWKSKSSSEMYRQALLSGCRCIELDFWDGNFINKNKPIVKHGVTFVKKILARDAIDAVAESAFKTSEYPLILSFENHCSKSNQAKIAEYCRESFGEMLLDGAIDDYPLEPNHPLPPPSLLKRKIMIKNKKGTAGEETEAGAGISPLVN
;
A
#
# COMPACT_ATOMS: atom_id res chain seq x y z
N MET A 1 15.37 -2.79 16.84
CA MET A 1 14.40 -3.19 15.79
C MET A 1 13.06 -2.56 16.17
N GLN A 2 12.64 -1.48 15.51
CA GLN A 2 11.69 -0.49 16.06
C GLN A 2 10.21 -0.82 15.71
N GLU A 3 9.32 -0.52 16.64
CA GLU A 3 7.86 -0.71 16.68
C GLU A 3 7.13 -0.33 15.37
N ARG A 4 6.61 -1.32 14.62
CA ARG A 4 5.75 -1.12 13.44
C ARG A 4 4.40 -1.85 13.52
N ALA A 5 4.03 -2.25 14.73
CA ALA A 5 2.83 -3.03 15.03
C ALA A 5 1.51 -2.43 14.53
N ASP A 6 1.40 -1.10 14.56
CA ASP A 6 0.12 -0.40 14.46
C ASP A 6 0.02 0.47 13.20
N ILE A 7 0.27 -0.12 12.02
CA ILE A 7 -0.03 0.58 10.75
C ILE A 7 -1.54 0.59 10.44
N PHE A 8 -2.29 -0.36 11.01
CA PHE A 8 -3.74 -0.47 10.83
C PHE A 8 -4.46 0.41 11.85
N LYS A 9 -4.58 1.70 11.54
CA LYS A 9 -5.31 2.65 12.39
C LYS A 9 -6.74 2.84 11.91
N LEU A 10 -7.69 2.80 12.84
CA LEU A 10 -9.08 3.25 12.64
C LEU A 10 -9.24 4.77 12.81
N GLU A 11 -8.21 5.43 13.32
CA GLU A 11 -8.14 6.88 13.46
C GLU A 11 -8.24 7.59 12.10
N PRO A 12 -8.73 8.85 12.08
CA PRO A 12 -8.66 9.69 10.89
C PRO A 12 -7.24 9.75 10.33
N VAL A 13 -7.13 9.79 9.00
CA VAL A 13 -5.85 9.93 8.31
C VAL A 13 -5.16 11.21 8.78
N SER A 14 -3.95 11.06 9.32
CA SER A 14 -3.06 12.16 9.66
C SER A 14 -1.84 12.11 8.74
N VAL A 15 -1.57 13.21 8.05
CA VAL A 15 -0.40 13.34 7.16
C VAL A 15 0.66 14.15 7.89
N ASN A 16 1.89 13.64 7.93
CA ASN A 16 3.01 14.36 8.52
C ASN A 16 3.17 15.75 7.86
N PRO A 17 3.25 16.85 8.62
CA PRO A 17 3.39 18.20 8.05
C PRO A 17 4.57 18.36 7.08
N SER A 18 5.66 17.61 7.28
CA SER A 18 6.82 17.63 6.36
C SER A 18 6.44 17.14 4.96
N PHE A 19 5.54 16.16 4.84
CA PHE A 19 5.10 15.65 3.54
C PHE A 19 4.28 16.67 2.77
N VAL A 20 3.51 17.51 3.46
CA VAL A 20 2.71 18.57 2.83
C VAL A 20 3.59 19.74 2.39
N LYS A 21 4.58 20.11 3.22
CA LYS A 21 5.59 21.12 2.89
C LYS A 21 6.40 20.72 1.66
N GLY A 22 6.80 19.45 1.63
CA GLY A 22 7.56 18.81 0.56
C GLY A 22 9.05 18.72 0.86
N GLU A 23 9.67 17.75 0.20
CA GLU A 23 11.08 17.39 0.36
C GLU A 23 11.78 17.45 -0.99
N GLU A 24 12.97 18.06 -1.03
CA GLU A 24 13.85 18.01 -2.19
C GLU A 24 14.45 16.61 -2.32
N ILE A 25 14.32 16.02 -3.50
CA ILE A 25 14.71 14.64 -3.74
C ILE A 25 15.38 14.48 -5.10
N PHE A 26 16.12 13.39 -5.23
CA PHE A 26 16.42 12.79 -6.52
C PHE A 26 15.60 11.52 -6.69
N TYR A 27 14.95 11.32 -7.84
CA TYR A 27 14.15 10.11 -8.08
C TYR A 27 14.52 9.40 -9.38
N PHE A 28 14.29 8.09 -9.38
CA PHE A 28 14.49 7.23 -10.54
C PHE A 28 13.56 6.01 -10.50
N LEU A 29 13.32 5.42 -11.68
CA LEU A 29 12.53 4.20 -11.82
C LEU A 29 13.49 2.99 -11.87
N ASP A 30 13.18 1.94 -11.12
CA ASP A 30 14.05 0.75 -11.01
C ASP A 30 14.38 0.10 -12.38
N LYS A 31 13.41 0.09 -13.31
CA LYS A 31 13.60 -0.45 -14.66
C LYS A 31 14.31 0.51 -15.63
N ASP A 32 14.46 1.76 -15.24
CA ASP A 32 15.07 2.82 -16.04
C ASP A 32 16.10 3.56 -15.19
N SER A 33 17.20 2.87 -14.90
CA SER A 33 18.36 3.45 -14.21
C SER A 33 19.22 4.30 -15.15
N SER A 34 18.68 4.79 -16.28
CA SER A 34 19.44 5.62 -17.24
C SER A 34 19.51 7.08 -16.81
N SER A 35 18.62 7.51 -15.90
CA SER A 35 18.55 8.89 -15.45
C SER A 35 18.12 8.99 -14.00
N VAL A 36 18.63 10.04 -13.34
CA VAL A 36 18.17 10.50 -12.04
C VAL A 36 17.69 11.94 -12.24
N ILE A 37 16.53 12.25 -11.66
CA ILE A 37 15.86 13.54 -11.85
C ILE A 37 15.69 14.21 -10.48
N ALA A 38 16.17 15.44 -10.35
CA ALA A 38 15.90 16.27 -9.18
C ALA A 38 14.44 16.76 -9.19
N GLY A 39 13.82 16.85 -8.02
CA GLY A 39 12.45 17.30 -7.90
C GLY A 39 12.01 17.48 -6.45
N THR A 40 10.73 17.79 -6.27
CA THR A 40 10.11 17.90 -4.94
C THR A 40 9.04 16.83 -4.75
N LEU A 41 9.13 16.05 -3.68
CA LEU A 41 8.14 15.02 -3.29
C LEU A 41 7.19 15.55 -2.23
N LYS A 42 5.88 15.29 -2.42
CA LYS A 42 4.80 15.77 -1.54
C LYS A 42 3.68 14.74 -1.37
N VAL A 43 2.93 14.87 -0.29
CA VAL A 43 1.64 14.20 -0.08
C VAL A 43 0.57 15.27 0.09
N ASP A 44 -0.61 15.08 -0.51
CA ASP A 44 -1.70 16.02 -0.29
C ASP A 44 -2.21 15.94 1.15
N ILE A 45 -2.73 17.05 1.68
CA ILE A 45 -3.13 17.15 3.09
C ILE A 45 -4.17 16.10 3.55
N LYS A 46 -4.89 15.45 2.62
CA LYS A 46 -5.87 14.40 2.93
C LYS A 46 -5.29 12.99 2.84
N GLY A 47 -4.02 12.85 2.43
CA GLY A 47 -3.32 11.57 2.34
C GLY A 47 -3.81 10.68 1.19
N PHE A 48 -4.34 11.25 0.11
CA PHE A 48 -4.84 10.47 -1.03
C PHE A 48 -3.76 10.13 -2.04
N PHE A 49 -2.84 11.07 -2.30
CA PHE A 49 -1.88 10.99 -3.36
C PHE A 49 -0.49 11.41 -2.89
N LEU A 50 0.49 10.59 -3.26
CA LEU A 50 1.88 10.97 -3.31
C LEU A 50 2.14 11.58 -4.69
N TYR A 51 2.75 12.75 -4.74
CA TYR A 51 3.01 13.42 -6.02
C TYR A 51 4.36 14.12 -6.00
N TRP A 52 4.96 14.23 -7.17
CA TRP A 52 6.24 14.90 -7.34
C TRP A 52 6.36 15.57 -8.70
N ALA A 53 7.15 16.63 -8.73
CA ALA A 53 7.47 17.38 -9.93
C ALA A 53 9.00 17.50 -10.04
N ALA A 54 9.52 17.36 -11.26
CA ALA A 54 10.93 17.61 -11.52
C ALA A 54 11.26 19.10 -11.33
N ASP A 55 12.48 19.43 -10.92
CA ASP A 55 12.86 20.83 -10.77
C ASP A 55 12.93 21.53 -12.14
N LYS A 56 12.57 22.81 -12.17
CA LYS A 56 12.55 23.61 -13.40
C LYS A 56 13.97 23.82 -13.93
N ILE A 57 14.31 23.17 -15.03
CA ILE A 57 15.44 23.61 -15.87
C ILE A 57 14.91 24.70 -16.82
N GLY A 58 15.26 25.97 -16.58
CA GLY A 58 15.03 27.07 -17.54
C GLY A 58 13.64 27.71 -17.55
N GLY A 59 12.90 27.72 -16.43
CA GLY A 59 11.71 28.56 -16.26
C GLY A 59 10.41 28.08 -16.95
N LEU A 60 10.45 27.06 -17.80
CA LEU A 60 9.23 26.36 -18.25
C LEU A 60 8.78 25.31 -17.22
N ALA A 61 7.48 25.27 -16.94
CA ALA A 61 6.88 24.34 -15.99
C ALA A 61 7.21 22.87 -16.36
N PRO A 62 7.59 22.01 -15.40
CA PRO A 62 8.01 20.65 -15.71
C PRO A 62 6.88 19.83 -16.34
N CYS A 63 7.31 18.96 -17.23
CA CYS A 63 6.47 18.07 -18.01
C CYS A 63 5.93 16.92 -17.14
N SER A 64 4.64 16.97 -16.82
CA SER A 64 3.81 15.91 -16.22
C SER A 64 4.00 15.68 -14.72
N ASP A 65 3.08 16.23 -13.92
CA ASP A 65 2.92 15.88 -12.50
C ASP A 65 2.73 14.37 -12.40
N LYS A 66 3.69 13.72 -11.75
CA LYS A 66 3.60 12.31 -11.44
C LYS A 66 2.79 12.20 -10.17
N ILE A 67 1.70 11.45 -10.24
CA ILE A 67 0.77 11.25 -9.13
C ILE A 67 0.63 9.75 -8.94
N LEU A 68 0.92 9.29 -7.73
CA LEU A 68 0.73 7.93 -7.27
C LEU A 68 -0.40 7.92 -6.25
N ASP A 69 -1.36 7.02 -6.47
CA ASP A 69 -2.42 6.76 -5.49
C ASP A 69 -1.81 6.03 -4.28
N ILE A 70 -1.97 6.60 -3.08
CA ILE A 70 -1.40 6.02 -1.87
C ILE A 70 -2.03 4.66 -1.56
N THR A 71 -3.28 4.42 -1.97
CA THR A 71 -3.98 3.14 -1.68
C THR A 71 -3.45 1.96 -2.49
N ILE A 72 -2.55 2.19 -3.47
CA ILE A 72 -1.88 1.11 -4.21
C ILE A 72 -0.41 0.93 -3.78
N ILE A 73 0.05 1.66 -2.77
CA ILE A 73 1.35 1.43 -2.15
C ILE A 73 1.26 0.15 -1.33
N ARG A 74 2.23 -0.75 -1.54
CA ARG A 74 2.32 -2.06 -0.89
C ARG A 74 3.44 -2.11 0.15
N ASP A 75 4.53 -1.37 -0.09
CA ASP A 75 5.68 -1.36 0.80
C ASP A 75 6.47 -0.06 0.65
N THR A 76 7.21 0.27 1.69
CA THR A 76 8.24 1.30 1.71
C THR A 76 9.50 0.69 2.30
N ARG A 77 10.66 0.91 1.68
CA ARG A 77 11.95 0.34 2.11
C ARG A 77 12.99 1.43 2.24
N THR A 78 13.94 1.24 3.14
CA THR A 78 15.10 2.12 3.33
C THR A 78 16.33 1.29 3.74
N GLY A 79 17.51 1.90 3.80
CA GLY A 79 18.76 1.24 4.15
C GLY A 79 19.08 0.09 3.18
N LEU A 80 19.54 -1.05 3.71
CA LEU A 80 19.94 -2.21 2.92
C LEU A 80 18.85 -2.77 1.97
N ASN A 81 17.58 -2.47 2.24
CA ASN A 81 16.44 -2.91 1.44
C ASN A 81 15.99 -1.86 0.40
N ALA A 82 16.59 -0.67 0.43
CA ALA A 82 16.38 0.35 -0.58
C ALA A 82 17.05 -0.06 -1.90
N LYS A 83 16.44 0.32 -3.00
CA LYS A 83 17.02 0.22 -4.34
C LYS A 83 17.73 1.53 -4.64
N THR A 84 19.05 1.49 -4.86
CA THR A 84 19.89 2.61 -5.30
C THR A 84 20.26 2.47 -6.80
N PRO A 85 20.65 3.57 -7.48
CA PRO A 85 21.08 3.50 -8.88
C PRO A 85 22.30 2.58 -9.03
N LYS A 86 22.32 1.73 -10.06
CA LYS A 86 23.45 0.81 -10.30
C LYS A 86 24.66 1.49 -10.92
N ASP A 87 24.44 2.53 -11.72
CA ASP A 87 25.51 3.29 -12.37
C ASP A 87 26.18 4.23 -11.37
N ARG A 88 27.50 4.09 -11.22
CA ARG A 88 28.32 4.93 -10.34
C ARG A 88 28.17 6.42 -10.64
N ARG A 89 28.13 6.83 -11.92
CA ARG A 89 27.99 8.24 -12.30
C ARG A 89 26.66 8.82 -11.85
N LEU A 90 25.60 8.01 -11.86
CA LEU A 90 24.29 8.43 -11.39
C LEU A 90 24.26 8.51 -9.86
N ARG A 91 24.93 7.60 -9.16
CA ARG A 91 25.10 7.69 -7.69
C ARG A 91 25.84 8.96 -7.30
N ASP A 92 26.94 9.29 -8.00
CA ASP A 92 27.74 10.49 -7.72
C ASP A 92 26.94 11.79 -7.98
N ARG A 93 26.04 11.78 -8.96
CA ARG A 93 25.14 12.91 -9.28
C ARG A 93 23.94 13.02 -8.34
N ALA A 94 23.51 11.89 -7.77
CA ALA A 94 22.31 11.77 -6.95
C ALA A 94 22.69 11.75 -5.47
N ASN A 95 23.52 12.69 -5.05
CA ASN A 95 24.02 12.79 -3.69
C ASN A 95 23.93 14.25 -3.24
N PHE A 96 23.47 14.46 -2.00
CA PHE A 96 23.43 15.76 -1.35
C PHE A 96 24.76 16.13 -0.66
N GLY A 97 25.83 15.35 -0.87
CA GLY A 97 27.16 15.57 -0.27
C GLY A 97 27.30 14.96 1.12
N SER A 98 26.47 13.98 1.45
CA SER A 98 26.44 13.33 2.76
C SER A 98 27.57 12.30 2.94
N SER A 99 27.92 12.05 4.20
CA SER A 99 28.88 11.00 4.61
C SER A 99 28.24 9.62 4.80
N HIS A 100 26.91 9.53 4.78
CA HIS A 100 26.18 8.28 4.93
C HIS A 100 26.14 7.48 3.62
N SER A 101 25.77 6.20 3.73
CA SER A 101 25.51 5.39 2.54
C SER A 101 24.28 5.91 1.80
N LEU A 102 24.32 5.88 0.48
CA LEU A 102 23.19 6.31 -0.35
C LEU A 102 21.93 5.49 -0.05
N GLU A 103 22.13 4.22 0.33
CA GLU A 103 21.09 3.29 0.74
C GLU A 103 20.30 3.79 1.95
N ASP A 104 20.98 4.37 2.96
CA ASP A 104 20.36 4.92 4.17
C ASP A 104 19.54 6.19 3.88
N GLU A 105 19.87 6.91 2.81
CA GLU A 105 19.19 8.14 2.38
C GLU A 105 18.11 7.87 1.34
N THR A 106 17.95 6.61 0.93
CA THR A 106 16.98 6.23 -0.09
C THR A 106 15.73 5.65 0.55
N VAL A 107 14.57 6.11 0.08
CA VAL A 107 13.28 5.44 0.27
C VAL A 107 12.80 4.85 -1.05
N THR A 108 12.54 3.54 -1.05
CA THR A 108 11.97 2.81 -2.19
C THR A 108 10.52 2.47 -1.91
N ILE A 109 9.64 2.92 -2.79
CA ILE A 109 8.20 2.65 -2.74
C ILE A 109 7.89 1.50 -3.70
N CYS A 110 7.30 0.45 -3.16
CA CYS A 110 6.71 -0.65 -3.92
C CYS A 110 5.21 -0.38 -4.06
N TYR A 111 4.69 -0.37 -5.30
CA TYR A 111 3.28 -0.10 -5.57
C TYR A 111 2.74 -1.00 -6.68
N GLY A 112 1.45 -1.33 -6.61
CA GLY A 112 0.80 -2.21 -7.56
C GLY A 112 -0.66 -2.51 -7.20
N THR A 113 -1.48 -2.76 -8.21
CA THR A 113 -2.89 -3.15 -8.02
C THR A 113 -3.03 -4.59 -7.57
N ASP A 114 -2.02 -5.42 -7.81
CA ASP A 114 -1.96 -6.83 -7.39
C ASP A 114 -0.58 -7.17 -6.81
N LEU A 115 -0.44 -8.37 -6.25
CA LEU A 115 0.77 -8.84 -5.56
C LEU A 115 1.93 -9.21 -6.51
N VAL A 116 1.64 -9.39 -7.80
CA VAL A 116 2.60 -9.94 -8.77
C VAL A 116 3.21 -8.82 -9.62
N LYS A 117 2.37 -7.92 -10.14
CA LYS A 117 2.74 -6.81 -11.03
C LYS A 117 3.05 -5.55 -10.22
N VAL A 118 4.00 -5.68 -9.30
CA VAL A 118 4.50 -4.55 -8.54
C VAL A 118 5.56 -3.76 -9.30
N ARG A 119 5.64 -2.47 -8.99
CA ARG A 119 6.60 -1.51 -9.55
C ARG A 119 7.34 -0.84 -8.40
N PHE A 120 8.56 -0.42 -8.68
CA PHE A 120 9.42 0.26 -7.72
C PHE A 120 9.74 1.67 -8.20
N LEU A 121 9.67 2.60 -7.27
CA LEU A 121 10.05 3.99 -7.43
C LEU A 121 10.93 4.38 -6.25
N SER A 122 12.14 4.85 -6.51
CA SER A 122 13.09 5.22 -5.47
C SER A 122 13.28 6.73 -5.43
N PHE A 123 13.36 7.25 -4.22
CA PHE A 123 13.66 8.64 -3.91
C PHE A 123 14.86 8.69 -2.98
N ILE A 124 15.89 9.42 -3.36
CA ILE A 124 17.04 9.76 -2.53
C ILE A 124 16.70 11.09 -1.88
N CYS A 125 16.67 11.09 -0.55
CA CYS A 125 16.35 12.24 0.29
C CYS A 125 17.61 13.03 0.66
N SER A 126 17.41 14.22 1.20
CA SER A 126 18.50 15.09 1.68
C SER A 126 19.33 14.49 2.83
N SER A 127 18.75 13.56 3.59
CA SER A 127 19.41 12.89 4.71
C SER A 127 18.74 11.56 5.06
N LYS A 128 19.46 10.74 5.84
CA LYS A 128 18.96 9.49 6.42
C LYS A 128 17.72 9.69 7.30
N ASP A 129 17.68 10.75 8.10
CA ASP A 129 16.56 11.02 9.01
C ASP A 129 15.28 11.34 8.21
N VAL A 130 15.42 12.11 7.14
CA VAL A 130 14.31 12.37 6.22
C VAL A 130 13.82 11.09 5.55
N ALA A 131 14.74 10.27 5.02
CA ALA A 131 14.39 8.98 4.42
C ALA A 131 13.65 8.06 5.41
N LYS A 132 14.09 8.06 6.68
CA LYS A 132 13.43 7.32 7.77
C LYS A 132 12.02 7.83 8.06
N ILE A 133 11.79 9.14 8.09
CA ILE A 133 10.45 9.72 8.26
C ILE A 133 9.53 9.29 7.11
N TRP A 134 10.00 9.38 5.87
CA TRP A 134 9.25 8.92 4.69
C TRP A 134 8.92 7.42 4.77
N TYR A 135 9.90 6.61 5.15
CA TYR A 135 9.75 5.18 5.37
C TYR A 135 8.71 4.87 6.46
N ASP A 136 8.77 5.52 7.62
CA ASP A 136 7.91 5.23 8.79
C ASP A 136 6.49 5.76 8.66
N GLU A 137 6.28 6.94 8.09
CA GLU A 137 4.96 7.57 8.06
C GLU A 137 4.15 7.23 6.81
N LEU A 138 4.77 7.02 5.65
CA LEU A 138 4.01 6.81 4.41
C LEU A 138 3.21 5.50 4.42
N LEU A 139 3.77 4.43 4.99
CA LEU A 139 3.07 3.14 5.07
C LEU A 139 1.85 3.21 6.00
N LYS A 140 1.91 4.02 7.07
CA LYS A 140 0.76 4.27 7.97
C LYS A 140 -0.40 4.93 7.22
N VAL A 141 -0.10 5.84 6.29
CA VAL A 141 -1.14 6.45 5.43
C VAL A 141 -1.69 5.41 4.44
N ALA A 142 -0.82 4.61 3.82
CA ALA A 142 -1.21 3.59 2.84
C ALA A 142 -2.11 2.49 3.42
N TYR A 143 -1.85 2.09 4.67
CA TYR A 143 -2.56 1.00 5.35
C TYR A 143 -3.63 1.48 6.36
N ASN A 144 -3.96 2.78 6.37
CA ASN A 144 -5.01 3.30 7.23
C ASN A 144 -6.38 2.70 6.84
N LEU A 145 -7.02 1.98 7.76
CA LEU A 145 -8.26 1.23 7.49
C LEU A 145 -9.42 2.18 7.14
N ARG A 146 -9.48 3.36 7.77
CA ARG A 146 -10.51 4.36 7.46
C ARG A 146 -10.37 4.92 6.05
N ALA A 147 -9.13 5.10 5.57
CA ALA A 147 -8.84 5.52 4.21
C ALA A 147 -9.24 4.46 3.17
N LEU A 148 -8.95 3.19 3.47
CA LEU A 148 -9.28 2.05 2.61
C LEU A 148 -10.80 1.79 2.54
N HIS A 149 -11.51 1.99 3.66
CA HIS A 149 -12.97 1.85 3.77
C HIS A 149 -13.70 3.21 3.75
N GLY A 150 -13.16 4.18 2.99
CA GLY A 150 -13.73 5.52 2.89
C GLY A 150 -15.17 5.54 2.35
N SER A 151 -15.91 6.60 2.68
CA SER A 151 -17.26 6.81 2.16
C SER A 151 -17.24 7.20 0.67
N VAL A 152 -18.39 7.13 0.01
CA VAL A 152 -18.53 7.64 -1.38
C VAL A 152 -18.12 9.12 -1.43
N GLU A 153 -18.46 9.91 -0.43
CA GLU A 153 -18.03 11.30 -0.32
C GLU A 153 -16.50 11.43 -0.24
N THR A 154 -15.83 10.55 0.51
CA THR A 154 -14.36 10.50 0.59
C THR A 154 -13.74 10.19 -0.76
N PHE A 155 -14.29 9.23 -1.51
CA PHE A 155 -13.80 8.92 -2.85
C PHE A 155 -14.10 10.02 -3.89
N LEU A 156 -15.23 10.73 -3.77
CA LEU A 156 -15.51 11.92 -4.58
C LEU A 156 -14.53 13.06 -4.24
N LYS A 157 -14.22 13.26 -2.96
CA LYS A 157 -13.18 14.20 -2.50
C LYS A 157 -11.81 13.81 -3.09
N LYS A 158 -11.46 12.52 -3.10
CA LYS A 158 -10.23 11.98 -3.72
C LYS A 158 -10.19 12.26 -5.22
N ALA A 159 -11.27 11.98 -5.94
CA ALA A 159 -11.37 12.26 -7.37
C ALA A 159 -11.19 13.76 -7.68
N TYR A 160 -11.81 14.63 -6.88
CA TYR A 160 -11.65 16.08 -7.00
C TYR A 160 -10.22 16.54 -6.70
N THR A 161 -9.60 16.06 -5.62
CA THR A 161 -8.19 16.35 -5.31
C THR A 161 -7.27 15.95 -6.47
N ARG A 162 -7.49 14.80 -7.10
CA ARG A 162 -6.72 14.36 -8.28
C ARG A 162 -6.78 15.34 -9.44
N LEU A 163 -7.95 15.96 -9.67
CA LEU A 163 -8.12 16.97 -10.71
C LEU A 163 -7.35 18.25 -10.36
N LEU A 164 -7.41 18.68 -9.10
CA LEU A 164 -6.65 19.86 -8.63
C LEU A 164 -5.14 19.64 -8.78
N LEU A 165 -4.62 18.47 -8.43
CA LEU A 165 -3.20 18.14 -8.58
C LEU A 165 -2.75 18.04 -10.05
N LYS A 166 -3.66 17.85 -11.00
CA LYS A 166 -3.39 17.83 -12.46
C LYS A 166 -3.58 19.19 -13.12
N SER A 167 -4.00 20.18 -12.35
CA SER A 167 -4.31 21.48 -12.87
C SER A 167 -3.04 22.28 -13.17
N VAL A 168 -3.10 23.17 -14.15
CA VAL A 168 -1.93 23.98 -14.52
C VAL A 168 -1.83 25.13 -13.53
N GLU A 169 -0.90 25.03 -12.58
CA GLU A 169 -0.78 25.95 -11.44
C GLU A 169 -0.52 27.40 -11.88
N SER A 170 0.29 27.63 -12.93
CA SER A 170 0.59 28.98 -13.45
C SER A 170 -0.64 29.68 -14.04
N GLU A 171 -1.57 28.92 -14.62
CA GLU A 171 -2.75 29.43 -15.32
C GLU A 171 -4.05 29.27 -14.52
N GLN A 172 -4.01 28.53 -13.40
CA GLN A 172 -5.16 28.23 -12.54
C GLN A 172 -6.33 27.60 -13.30
N VAL A 173 -6.02 26.72 -14.27
CA VAL A 173 -7.02 26.04 -15.11
C VAL A 173 -6.90 24.53 -15.11
N LEU A 174 -8.05 23.87 -15.26
CA LEU A 174 -8.22 22.43 -15.43
C LEU A 174 -8.64 22.13 -16.87
N GLN A 175 -7.89 21.28 -17.57
CA GLN A 175 -8.29 20.81 -18.90
C GLN A 175 -9.48 19.85 -18.79
N VAL A 176 -10.47 20.03 -19.67
CA VAL A 176 -11.68 19.18 -19.72
C VAL A 176 -11.33 17.72 -20.01
N SER A 177 -10.24 17.46 -20.76
CA SER A 177 -9.76 16.11 -21.06
C SER A 177 -9.43 15.28 -19.81
N TYR A 178 -9.09 15.92 -18.68
CA TYR A 178 -8.89 15.22 -17.41
C TYR A 178 -10.20 14.77 -16.77
N LEU A 179 -11.29 15.53 -16.92
CA LEU A 179 -12.63 15.12 -16.51
C LEU A 179 -13.15 13.99 -17.41
N GLU A 180 -12.95 14.09 -18.72
CA GLU A 180 -13.29 13.03 -19.68
C GLU A 180 -12.60 11.70 -19.30
N LYS A 181 -11.30 11.75 -18.99
CA LYS A 181 -10.54 10.57 -18.52
C LYS A 181 -11.02 10.03 -17.17
N LEU A 182 -11.53 10.89 -16.28
CA LEU A 182 -12.02 10.49 -14.96
C LEU A 182 -13.33 9.70 -15.05
N PHE A 183 -14.24 10.09 -15.95
CA PHE A 183 -15.56 9.49 -16.11
C PHE A 183 -15.64 8.43 -17.23
N GLY A 184 -14.50 8.06 -17.82
CA GLY A 184 -14.39 7.01 -18.83
C GLY A 184 -14.33 7.54 -20.27
N SER A 185 -13.52 6.88 -21.09
CA SER A 185 -13.12 7.31 -22.44
C SER A 185 -14.05 6.81 -23.57
N HIS A 186 -15.35 6.69 -23.32
CA HIS A 186 -16.32 6.39 -24.38
C HIS A 186 -16.89 7.68 -24.98
N GLU A 187 -17.12 7.70 -26.29
CA GLU A 187 -17.60 8.87 -27.03
C GLU A 187 -18.95 9.39 -26.49
N GLU A 188 -19.83 8.47 -26.08
CA GLU A 188 -21.11 8.77 -25.42
C GLU A 188 -20.92 9.55 -24.09
N HIS A 189 -19.84 9.30 -23.36
CA HIS A 189 -19.54 9.99 -22.09
C HIS A 189 -19.07 11.42 -22.30
N SER A 190 -18.44 11.73 -23.45
CA SER A 190 -18.00 13.10 -23.77
C SER A 190 -19.18 14.04 -24.03
N SER A 191 -20.22 13.55 -24.73
CA SER A 191 -21.47 14.31 -24.92
C SER A 191 -22.18 14.52 -23.59
N LYS A 192 -22.38 13.45 -22.80
CA LYS A 192 -23.00 13.55 -21.47
C LYS A 192 -22.26 14.51 -20.54
N LEU A 193 -20.92 14.53 -20.58
CA LEU A 193 -20.12 15.46 -19.80
C LEU A 193 -20.31 16.91 -20.27
N LYS A 194 -20.36 17.15 -21.58
CA LYS A 194 -20.64 18.50 -22.11
C LYS A 194 -21.99 19.00 -21.63
N ASP A 195 -23.02 18.16 -21.68
CA ASP A 195 -24.37 18.50 -21.24
C ASP A 195 -24.41 18.71 -19.73
N ALA A 196 -23.80 17.83 -18.95
CA ALA A 196 -23.67 17.99 -17.49
C ALA A 196 -22.96 19.28 -17.09
N LEU A 197 -21.87 19.65 -17.78
CA LEU A 197 -21.16 20.91 -17.54
C LEU A 197 -22.04 22.12 -17.87
N ASN A 198 -22.81 22.06 -18.95
CA ASN A 198 -23.75 23.12 -19.36
C ASN A 198 -24.89 23.29 -18.36
N VAL A 199 -25.55 22.19 -17.98
CA VAL A 199 -26.63 22.17 -16.96
C VAL A 199 -26.10 22.70 -15.64
N CYS A 200 -24.88 22.30 -15.27
CA CYS A 200 -24.22 22.82 -14.09
C CYS A 200 -23.69 24.25 -14.28
N ARG A 201 -23.84 24.94 -15.41
CA ARG A 201 -23.30 26.31 -15.61
C ARG A 201 -21.78 26.40 -15.37
N VAL A 202 -21.03 25.35 -15.68
CA VAL A 202 -19.56 25.34 -15.61
C VAL A 202 -19.02 25.98 -16.89
N LYS A 203 -18.39 27.15 -16.75
CA LYS A 203 -17.83 27.87 -17.91
C LYS A 203 -16.59 27.16 -18.45
N VAL A 204 -16.68 26.66 -19.67
CA VAL A 204 -15.56 26.10 -20.44
C VAL A 204 -15.09 27.15 -21.46
N SER A 205 -13.79 27.42 -21.49
CA SER A 205 -13.16 28.35 -22.45
C SER A 205 -12.01 27.67 -23.18
N LYS A 206 -11.78 28.03 -24.45
CA LYS A 206 -10.56 27.66 -25.16
C LYS A 206 -9.45 28.62 -24.74
N GLN A 207 -8.34 28.08 -24.23
CA GLN A 207 -7.20 28.87 -23.78
C GLN A 207 -5.90 28.29 -24.35
N HIS A 208 -4.96 29.15 -24.72
CA HIS A 208 -3.63 28.71 -25.07
C HIS A 208 -2.87 28.40 -23.78
N ILE A 209 -2.44 27.15 -23.61
CA ILE A 209 -1.58 26.74 -22.51
C ILE A 209 -0.20 26.57 -23.11
N GLN A 210 0.82 27.22 -22.54
CA GLN A 210 2.19 27.28 -23.09
C GLN A 210 2.76 25.90 -23.47
N LYS A 211 2.34 24.84 -22.78
CA LYS A 211 2.72 23.44 -23.04
C LYS A 211 2.15 22.85 -24.34
N PHE A 212 1.12 23.45 -24.93
CA PHE A 212 0.38 22.89 -26.06
C PHE A 212 0.36 23.84 -27.25
N THR A 213 0.60 23.30 -28.45
CA THR A 213 0.56 24.05 -29.71
C THR A 213 -0.83 24.54 -30.07
N LYS A 214 -1.88 23.79 -29.71
CA LYS A 214 -3.28 24.13 -29.96
C LYS A 214 -4.00 24.59 -28.70
N PRO A 215 -4.94 25.55 -28.78
CA PRO A 215 -5.78 25.94 -27.65
C PRO A 215 -6.54 24.74 -27.06
N GLN A 216 -6.54 24.64 -25.73
CA GLN A 216 -7.17 23.55 -24.99
C GLN A 216 -8.51 24.00 -24.37
N ARG A 217 -9.48 23.08 -24.27
CA ARG A 217 -10.74 23.31 -23.53
C ARG A 217 -10.45 23.26 -22.03
N CYS A 218 -10.68 24.38 -21.34
CA CYS A 218 -10.27 24.57 -19.95
C CYS A 218 -11.39 25.16 -19.08
N ILE A 219 -11.34 24.82 -17.79
CA ILE A 219 -12.22 25.32 -16.73
C ILE A 219 -11.35 26.08 -15.71
N LYS A 220 -11.78 27.27 -15.29
CA LYS A 220 -11.09 28.02 -14.22
C LYS A 220 -11.31 27.35 -12.87
N ILE A 221 -10.24 26.93 -12.20
CA ILE A 221 -10.30 26.16 -10.93
C ILE A 221 -11.05 26.95 -9.85
N LYS A 222 -10.77 28.26 -9.72
CA LYS A 222 -11.43 29.14 -8.75
C LYS A 222 -12.97 29.12 -8.83
N ARG A 223 -13.54 28.75 -9.99
CA ARG A 223 -14.99 28.65 -10.21
C ARG A 223 -15.50 27.20 -10.24
N PHE A 224 -14.62 26.21 -10.17
CA PHE A 224 -14.95 24.80 -10.19
C PHE A 224 -14.73 24.19 -8.81
N THR A 225 -15.60 24.57 -7.87
CA THR A 225 -15.57 24.11 -6.48
C THR A 225 -15.92 22.61 -6.38
N ARG A 226 -15.67 22.02 -5.21
CA ARG A 226 -16.07 20.64 -4.91
C ARG A 226 -17.57 20.43 -5.10
N GLU A 227 -18.39 21.39 -4.68
CA GLU A 227 -19.85 21.34 -4.81
C GLU A 227 -20.25 21.31 -6.29
N LYS A 228 -19.52 22.06 -7.12
CA LYS A 228 -19.69 22.06 -8.57
C LYS A 228 -19.33 20.71 -9.19
N PHE A 229 -18.23 20.11 -8.74
CA PHE A 229 -17.82 18.78 -9.16
C PHE A 229 -18.88 17.72 -8.80
N ILE A 230 -19.42 17.77 -7.57
CA ILE A 230 -20.48 16.85 -7.13
C ILE A 230 -21.77 17.04 -7.95
N GLN A 231 -22.13 18.28 -8.30
CA GLN A 231 -23.27 18.54 -9.19
C GLN A 231 -23.06 17.89 -10.56
N VAL A 232 -21.88 18.06 -11.16
CA VAL A 232 -21.53 17.44 -12.45
C VAL A 232 -21.56 15.91 -12.35
N TYR A 233 -20.99 15.34 -11.29
CA TYR A 233 -21.05 13.90 -11.02
C TYR A 233 -22.50 13.39 -10.97
N ARG A 234 -23.38 14.05 -10.22
CA ARG A 234 -24.80 13.67 -10.13
C ARG A 234 -25.51 13.70 -11.47
N GLN A 235 -25.22 14.71 -12.31
CA GLN A 235 -25.78 14.81 -13.65
C GLN A 235 -25.28 13.70 -14.59
N LEU A 236 -24.06 13.20 -14.37
CA LEU A 236 -23.49 12.11 -15.15
C LEU A 236 -24.00 10.73 -14.72
N THR A 237 -24.23 10.53 -13.42
CA THR A 237 -24.61 9.23 -12.86
C THR A 237 -26.12 9.11 -12.67
N GLN A 238 -26.94 9.76 -13.52
CA GLN A 238 -28.41 9.79 -13.40
C GLN A 238 -28.92 8.45 -12.89
N ARG A 239 -29.40 8.44 -11.63
CA ARG A 239 -29.98 7.26 -11.01
C ARG A 239 -31.42 7.14 -11.50
N ASP A 240 -31.93 5.92 -11.46
CA ASP A 240 -33.33 5.61 -11.75
C ASP A 240 -34.25 6.58 -10.97
N PRO A 241 -35.13 7.34 -11.65
CA PRO A 241 -36.11 8.23 -11.02
C PRO A 241 -36.95 7.54 -9.94
N LEU A 242 -37.16 6.23 -10.06
CA LEU A 242 -37.90 5.41 -9.10
C LEU A 242 -37.22 5.37 -7.72
N LEU A 243 -35.89 5.53 -7.66
CA LEU A 243 -35.16 5.54 -6.41
C LEU A 243 -35.39 6.85 -5.64
N ASP A 244 -35.59 7.98 -6.33
CA ASP A 244 -35.89 9.26 -5.68
C ASP A 244 -37.28 9.20 -4.99
N GLU A 245 -38.28 8.56 -5.62
CA GLU A 245 -39.59 8.29 -4.99
C GLU A 245 -39.51 7.34 -3.79
N MET A 246 -38.68 6.29 -3.86
CA MET A 246 -38.50 5.34 -2.74
C MET A 246 -37.72 5.94 -1.55
N LEU A 247 -36.90 6.97 -1.80
CA LEU A 247 -36.05 7.62 -0.81
C LEU A 247 -36.75 8.77 -0.07
N ASP A 248 -37.78 9.35 -0.66
CA ASP A 248 -38.57 10.44 -0.06
C ASP A 248 -39.22 10.11 1.30
N PRO A 249 -39.78 8.89 1.50
CA PRO A 249 -40.24 8.44 2.80
C PRO A 249 -39.14 8.46 3.87
N PHE A 250 -37.93 7.98 3.55
CA PHE A 250 -36.78 7.98 4.47
C PHE A 250 -36.27 9.39 4.78
N ALA A 251 -36.30 10.29 3.80
CA ALA A 251 -35.98 11.71 4.00
C ALA A 251 -36.95 12.37 4.99
N ASN A 252 -38.22 11.97 4.99
CA ASN A 252 -39.22 12.44 5.95
C ASN A 252 -39.04 11.80 7.33
N THR A 253 -38.76 10.50 7.43
CA THR A 253 -38.46 9.84 8.72
C THR A 253 -37.21 10.40 9.39
N LEU A 254 -36.22 10.84 8.62
CA LEU A 254 -35.00 11.48 9.14
C LEU A 254 -35.25 12.88 9.69
N LYS A 255 -36.27 13.62 9.22
CA LYS A 255 -36.62 14.97 9.74
C LYS A 255 -37.03 14.91 11.22
N ASP A 256 -37.66 13.82 11.65
CA ASP A 256 -38.11 13.63 13.04
C ASP A 256 -36.99 13.09 13.95
N SER A 257 -35.90 12.60 13.37
CA SER A 257 -34.74 12.13 14.12
C SER A 257 -33.86 13.32 14.55
N LYS A 258 -33.56 13.42 15.85
CA LYS A 258 -32.62 14.41 16.43
C LYS A 258 -31.21 14.41 15.80
N ILE A 259 -30.92 13.47 14.88
CA ILE A 259 -29.65 13.26 14.17
C ILE A 259 -29.35 14.40 13.18
N LEU A 260 -30.37 15.10 12.66
CA LEU A 260 -30.21 16.22 11.71
C LEU A 260 -30.20 17.62 12.34
N ASN A 261 -30.48 17.76 13.64
CA ASN A 261 -30.52 19.06 14.33
C ASN A 261 -29.16 19.51 14.89
N GLN A 262 -28.07 18.77 14.64
CA GLN A 262 -26.72 19.28 14.93
C GLN A 262 -26.35 20.33 13.89
N LYS A 263 -26.36 21.61 14.31
CA LYS A 263 -25.97 22.79 13.53
C LYS A 263 -24.65 22.54 12.77
N GLU A 264 -24.67 22.60 11.44
CA GLU A 264 -23.47 22.82 10.64
C GLU A 264 -22.91 24.23 10.94
N PRO A 265 -21.58 24.44 10.94
CA PRO A 265 -21.01 25.78 11.00
C PRO A 265 -21.43 26.55 9.74
N SER A 266 -22.06 27.71 9.96
CA SER A 266 -22.62 28.60 8.96
C SER A 266 -21.64 29.03 7.88
N THR A 267 -21.98 28.81 6.62
CA THR A 267 -21.60 29.73 5.53
C THR A 267 -22.87 30.42 5.07
N THR A 268 -22.86 31.74 5.21
CA THR A 268 -23.80 32.75 4.72
C THR A 268 -24.58 32.31 3.48
N ASP A 269 -25.90 32.20 3.62
CA ASP A 269 -26.90 32.89 2.80
C ASP A 269 -28.29 32.51 3.34
N ASP A 270 -29.05 33.52 3.74
CA ASP A 270 -30.45 33.42 4.18
C ASP A 270 -31.33 32.93 3.02
N GLU A 271 -31.72 31.65 3.04
CA GLU A 271 -32.94 31.20 2.37
C GLU A 271 -33.71 30.24 3.29
N SER A 272 -34.94 30.63 3.63
CA SER A 272 -35.93 29.83 4.34
C SER A 272 -36.10 28.42 3.74
N PRO A 273 -36.25 27.35 4.55
CA PRO A 273 -36.25 25.98 4.05
C PRO A 273 -37.59 25.63 3.39
N THR A 274 -37.68 25.73 2.07
CA THR A 274 -38.75 25.05 1.33
C THR A 274 -38.55 23.53 1.41
N CYS A 275 -39.57 22.88 1.97
CA CYS A 275 -39.59 21.48 2.37
C CYS A 275 -39.78 20.57 1.14
N GLY A 276 -38.69 19.98 0.62
CA GLY A 276 -38.74 18.95 -0.44
C GLY A 276 -37.42 18.81 -1.22
N LEU A 277 -36.89 19.89 -1.80
CA LEU A 277 -35.61 19.84 -2.53
C LEU A 277 -34.40 19.82 -1.58
N ALA A 278 -34.54 20.46 -0.42
CA ALA A 278 -33.56 20.44 0.64
C ALA A 278 -33.47 19.06 1.32
N SER A 279 -34.54 18.25 1.35
CA SER A 279 -34.51 16.88 1.88
C SER A 279 -33.77 15.93 0.94
N HIS A 280 -33.98 15.98 -0.37
CA HIS A 280 -33.24 15.16 -1.34
C HIS A 280 -31.74 15.43 -1.34
N LYS A 281 -31.32 16.70 -1.33
CA LYS A 281 -29.89 17.08 -1.24
C LYS A 281 -29.27 16.61 0.07
N ARG A 282 -29.99 16.74 1.20
CA ARG A 282 -29.52 16.27 2.52
C ARG A 282 -29.45 14.75 2.59
N LEU A 283 -30.45 14.05 2.07
CA LEU A 283 -30.47 12.59 2.02
C LEU A 283 -29.34 12.06 1.14
N PHE A 284 -29.12 12.62 -0.06
CA PHE A 284 -27.99 12.25 -0.89
C PHE A 284 -26.66 12.42 -0.13
N ARG A 285 -26.44 13.58 0.53
CA ARG A 285 -25.25 13.81 1.37
C ARG A 285 -25.12 12.77 2.47
N TYR A 286 -26.22 12.46 3.16
CA TYR A 286 -26.24 11.43 4.21
C TYR A 286 -25.83 10.05 3.67
N LEU A 287 -26.44 9.61 2.56
CA LEU A 287 -26.18 8.33 1.92
C LEU A 287 -24.74 8.16 1.43
N ILE A 288 -24.10 9.25 0.98
CA ILE A 288 -22.69 9.20 0.55
C ILE A 288 -21.69 9.43 1.68
N SER A 289 -22.15 9.85 2.88
CA SER A 289 -21.29 10.18 4.00
C SER A 289 -20.78 8.96 4.76
N GLU A 290 -19.84 9.19 5.67
CA GLU A 290 -19.31 8.15 6.58
C GLU A 290 -20.38 7.54 7.52
N LYS A 291 -21.55 8.17 7.66
CA LYS A 291 -22.67 7.61 8.46
C LYS A 291 -23.35 6.41 7.79
N CYS A 292 -23.18 6.24 6.47
CA CYS A 292 -23.79 5.15 5.69
C CYS A 292 -22.75 4.18 5.11
N LEU A 293 -21.64 3.96 5.82
CA LEU A 293 -20.66 2.96 5.40
C LEU A 293 -21.30 1.56 5.41
N PRO A 294 -21.10 0.74 4.36
CA PRO A 294 -21.57 -0.64 4.36
C PRO A 294 -20.78 -1.52 5.35
N VAL A 295 -19.59 -1.06 5.76
CA VAL A 295 -18.71 -1.75 6.71
C VAL A 295 -18.85 -1.12 8.08
N LYS A 296 -19.02 -1.97 9.10
CA LYS A 296 -18.94 -1.60 10.51
C LYS A 296 -17.46 -1.47 10.91
N LEU A 297 -16.99 -0.24 11.08
CA LEU A 297 -15.57 0.02 11.33
C LEU A 297 -15.05 -0.62 12.64
N ASP A 298 -15.91 -0.76 13.65
CA ASP A 298 -15.61 -1.45 14.92
C ASP A 298 -15.35 -2.97 14.74
N LYS A 299 -15.83 -3.55 13.64
CA LYS A 299 -15.57 -4.96 13.29
C LYS A 299 -14.29 -5.17 12.50
N LEU A 300 -13.59 -4.10 12.13
CA LEU A 300 -12.26 -4.17 11.53
C LEU A 300 -11.15 -4.24 12.57
N ASP A 301 -11.48 -3.98 13.84
CA ASP A 301 -10.53 -4.10 14.93
C ASP A 301 -10.24 -5.57 15.27
N LEU A 302 -9.16 -5.80 16.02
CA LEU A 302 -8.68 -7.13 16.37
C LEU A 302 -9.68 -7.87 17.26
N CYS A 303 -9.87 -9.16 16.96
CA CYS A 303 -10.60 -10.09 17.80
C CYS A 303 -9.80 -10.46 19.07
N ASP A 304 -10.43 -11.19 19.99
CA ASP A 304 -9.73 -11.82 21.11
C ASP A 304 -8.61 -12.75 20.60
N MET A 305 -7.36 -12.48 20.99
CA MET A 305 -6.15 -13.22 20.59
C MET A 305 -5.56 -14.09 21.71
N THR A 306 -6.37 -14.41 22.73
CA THR A 306 -5.97 -15.19 23.92
C THR A 306 -6.39 -16.66 23.88
N LYS A 307 -7.12 -17.10 22.85
CA LYS A 307 -7.48 -18.52 22.68
C LYS A 307 -6.30 -19.31 22.11
N PRO A 308 -6.27 -20.66 22.27
CA PRO A 308 -5.25 -21.50 21.64
C PRO A 308 -5.15 -21.28 20.13
N LEU A 309 -3.95 -21.36 19.55
CA LEU A 309 -3.70 -21.10 18.11
C LEU A 309 -4.63 -21.89 17.17
N ALA A 310 -4.99 -23.13 17.54
CA ALA A 310 -5.90 -23.98 16.77
C ALA A 310 -7.33 -23.43 16.60
N HIS A 311 -7.71 -22.40 17.34
CA HIS A 311 -9.07 -21.82 17.31
C HIS A 311 -9.23 -20.71 16.25
N TYR A 312 -8.17 -20.39 15.50
CA TYR A 312 -8.16 -19.27 14.57
C TYR A 312 -8.08 -19.75 13.12
N PHE A 313 -8.80 -19.07 12.24
CA PHE A 313 -8.50 -19.12 10.81
C PHE A 313 -7.22 -18.32 10.54
N ILE A 314 -6.21 -18.99 9.96
CA ILE A 314 -4.92 -18.38 9.65
C ILE A 314 -4.82 -18.18 8.14
N ASN A 315 -4.64 -16.92 7.73
CA ASN A 315 -4.41 -16.57 6.32
C ASN A 315 -3.12 -17.23 5.82
N SER A 316 -3.23 -18.15 4.87
CA SER A 316 -2.17 -19.09 4.48
C SER A 316 -1.94 -19.08 2.96
N SER A 317 -0.68 -19.18 2.55
CA SER A 317 -0.24 -19.18 1.15
C SER A 317 0.44 -20.51 0.82
N HIS A 318 0.08 -21.07 -0.33
CA HIS A 318 0.68 -22.28 -0.90
C HIS A 318 1.62 -21.90 -2.06
N ASN A 319 2.77 -22.58 -2.15
CA ASN A 319 3.85 -22.31 -3.12
C ASN A 319 4.15 -20.81 -3.25
N THR A 320 4.35 -20.14 -2.10
CA THR A 320 4.41 -18.67 -1.99
C THR A 320 5.44 -18.03 -2.91
N TYR A 321 6.50 -18.74 -3.27
CA TYR A 321 7.56 -18.24 -4.16
C TYR A 321 7.12 -18.05 -5.62
N LEU A 322 6.04 -18.69 -6.08
CA LEU A 322 5.59 -18.62 -7.48
C LEU A 322 4.88 -17.31 -7.81
N THR A 323 5.18 -16.76 -8.99
CA THR A 323 4.54 -15.52 -9.48
C THR A 323 3.37 -15.76 -10.43
N GLY A 324 2.96 -17.01 -10.65
CA GLY A 324 1.95 -17.39 -11.64
C GLY A 324 1.61 -18.88 -11.59
N ASP A 325 1.47 -19.51 -12.76
CA ASP A 325 1.13 -20.94 -12.86
C ASP A 325 2.21 -21.89 -12.28
N GLN A 326 1.78 -23.11 -11.95
CA GLN A 326 2.60 -24.13 -11.27
C GLN A 326 3.75 -24.70 -12.12
N TRP A 327 3.77 -24.49 -13.44
CA TRP A 327 4.66 -25.20 -14.35
C TRP A 327 5.72 -24.31 -15.00
N LYS A 328 5.35 -23.08 -15.36
CA LYS A 328 6.10 -22.18 -16.23
C LYS A 328 6.39 -20.81 -15.61
N SER A 329 5.72 -20.47 -14.51
CA SER A 329 5.90 -19.15 -13.89
C SER A 329 7.26 -19.01 -13.19
N LYS A 330 7.66 -17.79 -12.82
CA LYS A 330 8.96 -17.56 -12.18
C LYS A 330 8.83 -17.73 -10.67
N SER A 331 9.93 -18.07 -10.01
CA SER A 331 10.04 -17.90 -8.55
C SER A 331 10.60 -16.51 -8.21
N SER A 332 10.14 -15.89 -7.13
CA SER A 332 10.60 -14.57 -6.71
C SER A 332 10.54 -14.40 -5.18
N SER A 333 11.63 -13.90 -4.59
CA SER A 333 11.65 -13.55 -3.17
C SER A 333 10.73 -12.37 -2.82
N GLU A 334 10.36 -11.56 -3.81
CA GLU A 334 9.38 -10.48 -3.64
C GLU A 334 7.99 -11.02 -3.27
N MET A 335 7.62 -12.22 -3.72
CA MET A 335 6.30 -12.79 -3.41
C MET A 335 6.13 -13.05 -1.92
N TYR A 336 7.20 -13.44 -1.20
CA TYR A 336 7.17 -13.56 0.25
C TYR A 336 6.86 -12.23 0.93
N ARG A 337 7.52 -11.14 0.49
CA ARG A 337 7.23 -9.79 1.00
C ARG A 337 5.77 -9.43 0.77
N GLN A 338 5.29 -9.58 -0.46
CA GLN A 338 3.92 -9.20 -0.84
C GLN A 338 2.85 -10.03 -0.12
N ALA A 339 3.08 -11.33 0.08
CA ALA A 339 2.19 -12.18 0.87
C ALA A 339 2.11 -11.72 2.33
N LEU A 340 3.26 -11.48 2.97
CA LEU A 340 3.34 -11.03 4.36
C LEU A 340 2.73 -9.64 4.54
N LEU A 341 3.00 -8.70 3.63
CA LEU A 341 2.42 -7.36 3.59
C LEU A 341 0.90 -7.36 3.38
N SER A 342 0.34 -8.45 2.85
CA SER A 342 -1.11 -8.65 2.71
C SER A 342 -1.73 -9.34 3.92
N GLY A 343 -0.96 -9.54 5.00
CA GLY A 343 -1.42 -10.17 6.24
C GLY A 343 -1.38 -11.70 6.24
N CYS A 344 -0.71 -12.34 5.28
CA CYS A 344 -0.51 -13.78 5.29
C CYS A 344 0.39 -14.18 6.47
N ARG A 345 0.01 -15.22 7.23
CA ARG A 345 0.66 -15.70 8.47
C ARG A 345 1.12 -17.16 8.40
N CYS A 346 0.95 -17.82 7.26
CA CYS A 346 1.55 -19.11 6.97
C CYS A 346 2.04 -19.13 5.51
N ILE A 347 3.34 -19.33 5.30
CA ILE A 347 3.96 -19.29 3.96
C ILE A 347 4.83 -20.53 3.73
N GLU A 348 5.03 -20.86 2.46
CA GLU A 348 5.68 -22.10 2.05
C GLU A 348 7.05 -21.89 1.39
N LEU A 349 8.02 -22.73 1.78
CA LEU A 349 9.40 -22.71 1.28
C LEU A 349 9.84 -24.12 0.87
N ASP A 350 9.94 -24.34 -0.44
CA ASP A 350 10.36 -25.61 -1.01
C ASP A 350 11.87 -25.62 -1.22
N PHE A 351 12.61 -26.16 -0.25
CA PHE A 351 14.06 -26.17 -0.26
C PHE A 351 14.61 -27.34 -1.07
N TRP A 352 15.59 -27.04 -1.92
CA TRP A 352 16.34 -28.02 -2.70
C TRP A 352 17.83 -27.72 -2.67
N ASP A 353 18.65 -28.75 -2.85
CA ASP A 353 20.09 -28.57 -3.05
C ASP A 353 20.37 -27.72 -4.30
N GLY A 354 21.30 -26.77 -4.16
CA GLY A 354 21.83 -26.03 -5.30
C GLY A 354 22.81 -26.86 -6.11
N ASN A 355 23.10 -26.38 -7.32
CA ASN A 355 24.15 -26.94 -8.16
C ASN A 355 25.41 -26.06 -8.12
N PHE A 356 26.43 -26.44 -8.90
CA PHE A 356 27.70 -25.71 -8.98
C PHE A 356 27.54 -24.22 -9.33
N ILE A 357 26.58 -23.87 -10.21
CA ILE A 357 26.27 -22.47 -10.58
C ILE A 357 25.92 -21.64 -9.34
N ASN A 358 25.23 -22.27 -8.38
CA ASN A 358 24.79 -21.64 -7.15
C ASN A 358 25.79 -21.88 -6.00
N LYS A 359 27.02 -22.32 -6.32
CA LYS A 359 28.05 -22.73 -5.35
C LYS A 359 27.55 -23.81 -4.38
N ASN A 360 26.69 -24.71 -4.87
CA ASN A 360 26.00 -25.75 -4.11
C ASN A 360 25.15 -25.25 -2.93
N LYS A 361 24.85 -23.95 -2.86
CA LYS A 361 24.01 -23.34 -1.80
C LYS A 361 22.53 -23.73 -1.97
N PRO A 362 21.77 -23.84 -0.87
CA PRO A 362 20.35 -24.21 -0.93
C PRO A 362 19.54 -23.16 -1.71
N ILE A 363 18.52 -23.64 -2.42
CA ILE A 363 17.63 -22.86 -3.26
C ILE A 363 16.16 -23.13 -2.93
N VAL A 364 15.29 -22.24 -3.39
CA VAL A 364 13.84 -22.46 -3.41
C VAL A 364 13.35 -22.61 -4.85
N LYS A 365 12.57 -23.66 -5.11
CA LYS A 365 11.94 -23.94 -6.40
C LYS A 365 10.77 -24.92 -6.27
N HIS A 366 9.89 -24.91 -7.26
CA HIS A 366 8.94 -26.00 -7.47
C HIS A 366 9.67 -27.21 -8.11
N GLY A 367 9.45 -28.42 -7.59
CA GLY A 367 10.08 -29.66 -8.06
C GLY A 367 9.97 -29.88 -9.58
N VAL A 368 10.89 -30.63 -10.19
CA VAL A 368 10.98 -30.97 -11.64
C VAL A 368 10.34 -29.94 -12.61
N THR A 369 10.67 -28.66 -12.47
CA THR A 369 10.17 -27.59 -13.35
C THR A 369 11.32 -26.83 -14.02
N PHE A 370 11.04 -26.19 -15.17
CA PHE A 370 11.98 -25.34 -15.90
C PHE A 370 12.07 -23.90 -15.35
N VAL A 371 11.51 -23.67 -14.16
CA VAL A 371 11.34 -22.35 -13.54
C VAL A 371 12.67 -21.75 -13.06
N LYS A 372 12.79 -20.42 -13.16
CA LYS A 372 13.91 -19.68 -12.53
C LYS A 372 13.83 -19.81 -11.01
N LYS A 373 14.88 -20.39 -10.44
CA LYS A 373 15.08 -20.65 -9.00
C LYS A 373 15.50 -19.36 -8.27
N ILE A 374 15.27 -19.30 -6.96
CA ILE A 374 15.81 -18.24 -6.08
C ILE A 374 16.71 -18.86 -5.02
N LEU A 375 17.67 -18.09 -4.48
CA LEU A 375 18.49 -18.57 -3.38
C LEU A 375 17.67 -18.63 -2.09
N ALA A 376 17.89 -19.67 -1.27
CA ALA A 376 17.22 -19.79 0.03
C ALA A 376 17.52 -18.58 0.94
N ARG A 377 18.76 -18.06 0.89
CA ARG A 377 19.16 -16.86 1.63
C ARG A 377 18.28 -15.65 1.28
N ASP A 378 18.10 -15.38 -0.02
CA ASP A 378 17.29 -14.24 -0.48
C ASP A 378 15.82 -14.36 -0.07
N ALA A 379 15.28 -15.59 -0.02
CA ALA A 379 13.92 -15.84 0.45
C ALA A 379 13.80 -15.61 1.97
N ILE A 380 14.73 -16.15 2.76
CA ILE A 380 14.76 -16.00 4.22
C ILE A 380 14.94 -14.53 4.62
N ASP A 381 15.85 -13.80 3.98
CA ASP A 381 16.07 -12.37 4.24
C ASP A 381 14.83 -11.53 3.88
N ALA A 382 14.14 -11.88 2.79
CA ALA A 382 12.87 -11.24 2.41
C ALA A 382 11.76 -11.48 3.44
N VAL A 383 11.69 -12.68 4.01
CA VAL A 383 10.76 -13.01 5.10
C VAL A 383 11.10 -12.21 6.34
N ALA A 384 12.37 -12.19 6.77
CA ALA A 384 12.82 -11.47 7.95
C ALA A 384 12.49 -9.97 7.88
N GLU A 385 12.65 -9.35 6.70
CA GLU A 385 12.32 -7.95 6.47
C GLU A 385 10.82 -7.64 6.66
N SER A 386 9.94 -8.54 6.21
CA SER A 386 8.52 -8.24 6.03
C SER A 386 7.59 -8.92 7.02
N ALA A 387 8.09 -9.91 7.80
CA ALA A 387 7.30 -10.77 8.66
C ALA A 387 6.31 -10.00 9.53
N PHE A 388 6.76 -8.93 10.17
CA PHE A 388 5.97 -8.17 11.14
C PHE A 388 5.71 -6.71 10.75
N LYS A 389 5.78 -6.38 9.45
CA LYS A 389 5.51 -4.99 8.98
C LYS A 389 4.04 -4.61 9.09
N THR A 390 3.13 -5.57 8.91
CA THR A 390 1.68 -5.32 8.88
C THR A 390 0.91 -6.05 9.98
N SER A 391 1.51 -7.06 10.61
CA SER A 391 0.88 -7.80 11.71
C SER A 391 1.96 -8.28 12.67
N GLU A 392 1.74 -8.10 13.97
CA GLU A 392 2.64 -8.61 15.00
C GLU A 392 2.42 -10.09 15.32
N TYR A 393 1.31 -10.68 14.88
CA TYR A 393 0.94 -12.04 15.21
C TYR A 393 1.88 -13.06 14.53
N PRO A 394 2.03 -14.26 15.11
CA PRO A 394 3.05 -15.22 14.71
C PRO A 394 3.00 -15.59 13.23
N LEU A 395 4.18 -15.90 12.70
CA LEU A 395 4.36 -16.38 11.33
C LEU A 395 4.76 -17.86 11.36
N ILE A 396 4.06 -18.68 10.57
CA ILE A 396 4.41 -20.09 10.34
C ILE A 396 5.14 -20.22 9.01
N LEU A 397 6.31 -20.85 9.02
CA LEU A 397 7.04 -21.23 7.83
C LEU A 397 6.86 -22.73 7.59
N SER A 398 6.11 -23.10 6.55
CA SER A 398 5.96 -24.48 6.09
C SER A 398 7.15 -24.83 5.20
N PHE A 399 8.08 -25.63 5.72
CA PHE A 399 9.24 -26.09 4.95
C PHE A 399 8.91 -27.41 4.24
N GLU A 400 9.05 -27.42 2.91
CA GLU A 400 9.12 -28.65 2.12
C GLU A 400 10.59 -28.93 1.80
N ASN A 401 11.21 -29.83 2.57
CA ASN A 401 12.66 -29.98 2.60
C ASN A 401 13.14 -31.19 1.76
N HIS A 402 13.87 -30.88 0.68
CA HIS A 402 14.54 -31.85 -0.22
C HIS A 402 16.07 -31.70 -0.21
N CYS A 403 16.64 -31.08 0.83
CA CYS A 403 18.07 -30.81 0.92
C CYS A 403 18.86 -31.93 1.60
N SER A 404 20.12 -32.09 1.19
CA SER A 404 21.15 -32.84 1.92
C SER A 404 21.37 -32.28 3.35
N LYS A 405 21.91 -33.10 4.26
CA LYS A 405 22.21 -32.68 5.66
C LYS A 405 23.06 -31.42 5.73
N SER A 406 24.05 -31.28 4.83
CA SER A 406 24.90 -30.07 4.73
C SER A 406 24.10 -28.81 4.41
N ASN A 407 23.20 -28.87 3.42
CA ASN A 407 22.36 -27.74 3.07
C ASN A 407 21.24 -27.49 4.09
N GLN A 408 20.77 -28.51 4.79
CA GLN A 408 19.87 -28.33 5.94
C GLN A 408 20.53 -27.53 7.07
N ALA A 409 21.80 -27.83 7.39
CA ALA A 409 22.58 -27.04 8.35
C ALA A 409 22.75 -25.60 7.88
N LYS A 410 22.97 -25.39 6.57
CA LYS A 410 23.07 -24.04 5.98
C LYS A 410 21.74 -23.26 6.07
N ILE A 411 20.61 -23.92 5.86
CA ILE A 411 19.27 -23.31 6.02
C ILE A 411 19.05 -22.92 7.49
N ALA A 412 19.44 -23.80 8.43
CA ALA A 412 19.37 -23.52 9.86
C ALA A 412 20.20 -22.28 10.25
N GLU A 413 21.43 -22.19 9.75
CA GLU A 413 22.32 -21.03 9.91
C GLU A 413 21.64 -19.75 9.40
N TYR A 414 21.11 -19.77 8.17
CA TYR A 414 20.40 -18.61 7.61
C TYR A 414 19.18 -18.21 8.45
N CYS A 415 18.39 -19.16 8.93
CA CYS A 415 17.23 -18.84 9.78
C CYS A 415 17.67 -18.16 11.08
N ARG A 416 18.71 -18.67 11.76
CA ARG A 416 19.21 -18.07 13.01
C ARG A 416 19.80 -16.68 12.77
N GLU A 417 20.59 -16.50 11.71
CA GLU A 417 21.19 -15.20 11.36
C GLU A 417 20.13 -14.15 11.00
N SER A 418 19.17 -14.50 10.14
CA SER A 418 18.22 -13.54 9.59
C SER A 418 17.03 -13.28 10.51
N PHE A 419 16.56 -14.28 11.25
CA PHE A 419 15.42 -14.12 12.17
C PHE A 419 15.84 -13.69 13.57
N GLY A 420 17.02 -14.10 14.05
CA GLY A 420 17.50 -13.79 15.40
C GLY A 420 16.44 -14.11 16.46
N GLU A 421 16.12 -13.14 17.32
CA GLU A 421 15.13 -13.26 18.39
C GLU A 421 13.68 -13.51 17.90
N MET A 422 13.40 -13.27 16.62
CA MET A 422 12.09 -13.58 16.05
C MET A 422 11.90 -15.09 15.88
N LEU A 423 12.97 -15.88 15.76
CA LEU A 423 12.84 -17.33 15.67
C LEU A 423 12.36 -17.89 17.03
N LEU A 424 11.33 -18.73 17.01
CA LEU A 424 10.97 -19.56 18.15
C LEU A 424 11.80 -20.84 18.08
N ASP A 425 12.83 -20.94 18.91
CA ASP A 425 13.81 -22.04 18.92
C ASP A 425 13.77 -22.88 20.21
N GLY A 426 12.69 -22.75 20.98
CA GLY A 426 12.44 -23.48 22.21
C GLY A 426 10.94 -23.50 22.56
N ALA A 427 10.55 -24.43 23.43
CA ALA A 427 9.22 -24.42 24.01
C ALA A 427 9.02 -23.19 24.90
N ILE A 428 7.78 -22.75 25.07
CA ILE A 428 7.44 -21.72 26.03
C ILE A 428 7.15 -22.41 27.36
N ASP A 429 7.67 -21.88 28.48
CA ASP A 429 7.61 -22.54 29.80
C ASP A 429 6.18 -22.99 30.20
N ASP A 430 5.20 -22.11 30.00
CA ASP A 430 3.78 -22.39 30.31
C ASP A 430 3.08 -23.29 29.26
N TYR A 431 3.76 -23.66 28.18
CA TYR A 431 3.26 -24.46 27.07
C TYR A 431 4.27 -25.56 26.68
N PRO A 432 4.52 -26.53 27.59
CA PRO A 432 5.42 -27.64 27.30
C PRO A 432 4.87 -28.52 26.18
N LEU A 433 5.76 -29.22 25.49
CA LEU A 433 5.44 -30.05 24.33
C LEU A 433 5.01 -31.46 24.74
N GLU A 434 4.05 -31.50 25.65
CA GLU A 434 3.52 -32.74 26.21
C GLU A 434 2.12 -33.04 25.65
N PRO A 435 1.72 -34.31 25.56
CA PRO A 435 0.38 -34.68 25.11
C PRO A 435 -0.71 -33.97 25.91
N ASN A 436 -1.79 -33.57 25.22
CA ASN A 436 -2.97 -32.88 25.78
C ASN A 436 -2.72 -31.46 26.31
N HIS A 437 -1.53 -30.90 26.15
CA HIS A 437 -1.32 -29.47 26.39
C HIS A 437 -1.83 -28.65 25.20
N PRO A 438 -2.63 -27.57 25.39
CA PRO A 438 -3.08 -26.73 24.29
C PRO A 438 -1.90 -25.98 23.63
N LEU A 439 -2.09 -25.57 22.37
CA LEU A 439 -1.15 -24.67 21.71
C LEU A 439 -1.18 -23.27 22.37
N PRO A 440 -0.03 -22.56 22.44
CA PRO A 440 0.01 -21.19 22.94
C PRO A 440 -0.87 -20.25 22.10
N PRO A 441 -1.45 -19.21 22.72
CA PRO A 441 -2.30 -18.26 22.02
C PRO A 441 -1.48 -17.31 21.13
N PRO A 442 -2.06 -16.75 20.05
CA PRO A 442 -1.36 -15.78 19.18
C PRO A 442 -0.79 -14.58 19.94
N SER A 443 -1.45 -14.12 21.00
CA SER A 443 -0.99 -13.02 21.86
C SER A 443 0.34 -13.29 22.56
N LEU A 444 0.63 -14.55 22.93
CA LEU A 444 1.89 -14.96 23.56
C LEU A 444 3.01 -15.17 22.53
N LEU A 445 2.63 -15.42 21.27
CA LEU A 445 3.54 -15.67 20.16
C LEU A 445 3.81 -14.41 19.30
N LYS A 446 3.54 -13.21 19.83
CA LYS A 446 3.80 -11.98 19.08
C LYS A 446 5.25 -11.89 18.65
N ARG A 447 5.45 -11.54 17.37
CA ARG A 447 6.74 -11.38 16.70
C ARG A 447 7.59 -12.65 16.67
N LYS A 448 6.96 -13.83 16.81
CA LYS A 448 7.61 -15.13 16.69
C LYS A 448 7.38 -15.78 15.33
N ILE A 449 8.43 -16.43 14.82
CA ILE A 449 8.48 -17.21 13.59
C ILE A 449 8.64 -18.67 13.99
N MET A 450 7.67 -19.49 13.63
CA MET A 450 7.63 -20.92 13.92
C MET A 450 7.95 -21.71 12.64
N ILE A 451 8.76 -22.77 12.75
CA ILE A 451 9.15 -23.61 11.62
C ILE A 451 8.37 -24.92 11.67
N LYS A 452 7.54 -25.16 10.65
CA LYS A 452 6.94 -26.47 10.40
C LYS A 452 7.86 -27.26 9.48
N ASN A 453 8.59 -28.23 10.04
CA ASN A 453 9.45 -29.16 9.30
C ASN A 453 9.44 -30.55 9.99
N LYS A 454 9.92 -31.60 9.30
CA LYS A 454 10.12 -32.91 9.93
C LYS A 454 11.15 -32.83 11.06
N LYS A 455 10.84 -33.46 12.19
CA LYS A 455 11.72 -33.62 13.35
C LYS A 455 12.38 -35.00 13.32
N GLY A 456 13.68 -35.08 13.59
CA GLY A 456 14.36 -36.36 13.79
C GLY A 456 13.93 -37.02 15.10
N THR A 457 13.78 -38.34 15.13
CA THR A 457 13.57 -39.09 16.36
C THR A 457 14.86 -39.11 17.18
N ALA A 458 14.81 -38.65 18.43
CA ALA A 458 15.92 -38.76 19.38
C ALA A 458 16.27 -40.25 19.58
N GLY A 459 17.32 -40.72 18.90
CA GLY A 459 17.69 -42.14 18.86
C GLY A 459 18.77 -42.49 17.83
N GLU A 460 19.04 -41.63 16.85
CA GLU A 460 20.17 -41.78 15.90
C GLU A 460 21.36 -40.86 16.24
N GLU A 461 21.54 -40.50 17.52
CA GLU A 461 22.76 -39.85 18.01
C GLU A 461 23.72 -40.90 18.63
N THR A 462 24.24 -41.79 17.80
CA THR A 462 25.47 -42.53 18.15
C THR A 462 26.38 -42.57 16.93
N GLU A 463 27.59 -42.04 17.14
CA GLU A 463 28.77 -42.11 16.27
C GLU A 463 28.85 -41.14 15.08
N ALA A 464 28.88 -39.83 15.36
CA ALA A 464 29.89 -38.92 14.78
C ALA A 464 29.76 -37.51 15.38
N GLY A 465 30.73 -37.14 16.24
CA GLY A 465 31.09 -35.74 16.54
C GLY A 465 30.08 -34.95 17.36
N ALA A 466 30.46 -34.61 18.59
CA ALA A 466 29.74 -33.66 19.42
C ALA A 466 29.52 -32.32 18.70
N GLY A 467 28.26 -31.89 18.65
CA GLY A 467 27.84 -30.57 18.23
C GLY A 467 26.97 -30.59 16.98
N ILE A 468 25.65 -30.68 17.18
CA ILE A 468 24.60 -29.90 16.50
C ILE A 468 23.27 -30.43 17.05
N SER A 469 22.60 -29.63 17.88
CA SER A 469 21.21 -29.90 18.26
C SER A 469 20.32 -29.75 17.01
N PRO A 470 19.52 -30.78 16.64
CA PRO A 470 18.63 -30.70 15.50
C PRO A 470 17.55 -29.63 15.75
N LEU A 471 17.24 -28.90 14.69
CA LEU A 471 16.27 -27.80 14.61
C LEU A 471 15.01 -28.07 15.46
N VAL A 472 14.73 -27.12 16.34
CA VAL A 472 13.90 -27.26 17.54
C VAL A 472 12.40 -27.02 17.25
N ASN A 473 11.61 -27.92 17.85
CA ASN A 473 10.23 -27.87 18.38
C ASN A 473 9.14 -26.99 17.74
#